data_AF-A0A7H4PQD3-F1
#
_entry.id   AF-A0A7H4PQD3-F1
#
_cell.length_a   1.000
_cell.length_b   1.000
_cell.length_c   1.000
_cell.angle_alpha   90.00
_cell.angle_beta   90.00
_cell.angle_gamma   90.00
#
_symmetry.space_group_name_H-M   'P 1'
#
loop_
_entity.id
_entity.type
_entity.pdbx_description
1 polymer ?
#
loop_
_entity_poly.entity_id
_entity_poly.type
_entity_poly.pdbx_seq_one_letter_code
_entity_poly.pdbx_strand_id
1 'polypeptide(L)'
;MLAWHAKGNSALASRINNIERKQVWELFNNSRRHSELRLHKIRRHDESQIRKAAQTMAEIAQQPFSEREEPALVEHIRQVFDDWKQELNVFRAKAEGGNNPGKNEIESGLRLLNSILNEKEDFALIEKVTSQANELLDFSEDREDLVDFYRKQFATWQKLGAALNGSFKSNRSALEKDAVAVKALGELESIWQMPEPYKHLNRITPLIEQVQNVNHQLVEQHRQRALERIDARIEESRQRLQEAHATSELQNSVLLPMQKARKRAEVSHSIPEILAEQQETKALQTDAEKKINQWIDELRKKQEAQLRAANEATRAAESQQTYVVAEKPVIQPVPKKTHLVNVASEMRKATGGEVLETAEQVEKALDTLRAALLAAIEAGDRIRLQ
;
A
#
# COMPACT_ATOMS: atom_id res chain seq x y z
N MET A 1 11.55 62.93 59.05
CA MET A 1 11.59 61.48 59.30
C MET A 1 10.15 60.96 59.20
N LEU A 2 9.71 60.59 57.99
CA LEU A 2 8.42 59.93 57.76
C LEU A 2 8.72 58.69 56.92
N ALA A 3 8.73 57.54 57.58
CA ALA A 3 8.96 56.25 56.95
C ALA A 3 7.70 55.85 56.17
N TRP A 4 7.78 55.92 54.84
CA TRP A 4 6.80 55.31 53.96
C TRP A 4 7.16 53.83 53.78
N HIS A 5 6.55 52.96 54.57
CA HIS A 5 6.55 51.52 54.32
C HIS A 5 5.45 51.20 53.29
N ALA A 6 5.78 51.28 52.01
CA ALA A 6 4.94 50.70 50.96
C ALA A 6 5.13 49.17 50.97
N LYS A 7 4.28 48.45 51.71
CA LYS A 7 4.12 46.98 51.64
C LYS A 7 3.36 46.56 50.37
N GLY A 8 3.80 47.06 49.21
CA GLY A 8 3.19 46.74 47.93
C GLY A 8 4.04 47.25 46.77
N ASN A 9 4.24 46.39 45.77
CA ASN A 9 4.96 46.69 44.54
C ASN A 9 4.28 47.86 43.82
N SER A 10 4.84 49.06 43.97
CA SER A 10 4.30 50.31 43.43
C SER A 10 5.36 50.94 42.54
N ALA A 11 4.98 51.40 41.34
CA ALA A 11 5.87 52.17 40.45
C ALA A 11 5.31 53.58 40.22
N LEU A 12 6.21 54.55 40.08
CA LEU A 12 5.89 55.96 39.90
C LEU A 12 6.23 56.40 38.48
N ALA A 13 5.26 56.95 37.78
CA ALA A 13 5.41 57.48 36.42
C ALA A 13 4.98 58.95 36.36
N SER A 14 5.63 59.74 35.50
CA SER A 14 5.14 61.05 35.06
C SER A 14 4.49 60.86 33.70
N ARG A 15 3.63 61.81 33.28
CA ARG A 15 2.61 61.72 32.22
C ARG A 15 2.91 60.88 30.96
N ILE A 16 4.15 60.56 30.59
CA ILE A 16 4.49 59.72 29.42
C ILE A 16 5.60 58.67 29.67
N ASN A 17 6.34 58.62 30.81
CA ASN A 17 7.44 57.62 30.99
C ASN A 17 7.68 57.18 32.45
N ASN A 18 8.26 55.98 32.62
CA ASN A 18 8.75 55.45 33.91
C ASN A 18 9.82 56.39 34.50
N ILE A 19 9.67 56.80 35.76
CA ILE A 19 10.63 57.72 36.41
C ILE A 19 11.72 56.91 37.12
N GLU A 20 12.99 57.20 36.85
CA GLU A 20 14.11 56.62 37.60
C GLU A 20 14.07 57.03 39.09
N ARG A 21 14.45 56.12 40.00
CA ARG A 21 14.38 56.34 41.47
C ARG A 21 15.00 57.65 41.96
N LYS A 22 16.04 58.16 41.28
CA LYS A 22 16.69 59.43 41.64
C LYS A 22 15.83 60.66 41.31
N GLN A 23 15.09 60.63 40.19
CA GLN A 23 14.22 61.71 39.75
C GLN A 23 12.88 61.75 40.52
N VAL A 24 12.46 60.60 41.07
CA VAL A 24 11.28 60.50 41.93
C VAL A 24 11.41 61.41 43.15
N TRP A 25 12.58 61.46 43.79
CA TRP A 25 12.78 62.24 45.01
C TRP A 25 12.59 63.76 44.78
N GLU A 26 13.11 64.30 43.67
CA GLU A 26 12.94 65.71 43.30
C GLU A 26 11.48 66.07 42.99
N LEU A 27 10.75 65.17 42.34
CA LEU A 27 9.33 65.36 42.03
C LEU A 27 8.46 65.31 43.30
N PHE A 28 8.80 64.46 44.27
CA PHE A 28 8.11 64.40 45.56
C PHE A 28 8.41 65.59 46.46
N ASN A 29 9.58 66.22 46.35
CA ASN A 29 9.94 67.34 47.22
C ASN A 29 9.50 68.71 46.66
N ASN A 30 9.06 68.76 45.40
CA ASN A 30 8.53 69.97 44.77
C ASN A 30 7.00 69.96 44.71
N SER A 31 6.36 70.64 45.66
CA SER A 31 4.90 70.69 45.81
C SER A 31 4.15 71.20 44.57
N ARG A 32 4.78 72.00 43.72
CA ARG A 32 4.17 72.48 42.47
C ARG A 32 4.10 71.42 41.38
N ARG A 33 4.93 70.38 41.47
CA ARG A 33 5.04 69.29 40.48
C ARG A 33 4.32 68.01 40.93
N HIS A 34 3.70 68.00 42.11
CA HIS A 34 2.92 66.85 42.59
C HIS A 34 1.77 66.49 41.65
N SER A 35 1.21 67.45 40.93
CA SER A 35 0.16 67.23 39.92
C SER A 35 0.67 66.50 38.66
N GLU A 36 1.99 66.35 38.50
CA GLU A 36 2.64 65.61 37.42
C GLU A 36 2.81 64.11 37.76
N LEU A 37 2.69 63.74 39.05
CA LEU A 37 2.85 62.37 39.53
C LEU A 37 1.54 61.59 39.41
N ARG A 38 1.59 60.41 38.79
CA ARG A 38 0.52 59.42 38.87
C ARG A 38 1.06 58.14 39.51
N LEU A 39 0.31 57.60 40.47
CA LEU A 39 0.57 56.31 41.08
C LEU A 39 -0.09 55.22 40.23
N HIS A 40 0.72 54.31 39.71
CA HIS A 40 0.24 53.10 39.05
C HIS A 40 0.54 51.89 39.94
N LYS A 41 -0.51 51.16 40.30
CA LYS A 41 -0.37 49.88 41.01
C LYS A 41 0.02 48.83 39.99
N ILE A 42 1.27 48.37 40.04
CA ILE A 42 1.76 47.29 39.18
C ILE A 42 1.70 46.00 40.00
N ARG A 43 1.05 44.96 39.45
CA ARG A 43 1.11 43.62 40.04
C ARG A 43 2.44 43.00 39.66
N ARG A 44 3.16 42.45 40.63
CA ARG A 44 4.44 41.75 40.45
C ARG A 44 4.50 40.60 41.42
N HIS A 45 5.08 39.50 40.97
CA HIS A 45 5.36 38.35 41.82
C HIS A 45 6.45 38.69 42.84
N ASP A 46 6.34 38.12 44.04
CA ASP A 46 7.46 38.07 44.96
C ASP A 46 8.45 36.96 44.58
N GLU A 47 9.62 36.95 45.22
CA GLU A 47 10.68 35.99 44.92
C GLU A 47 10.25 34.53 45.16
N SER A 48 9.37 34.28 46.13
CA SER A 48 8.88 32.93 46.42
C SER A 48 7.94 32.42 45.33
N GLN A 49 7.09 33.29 44.80
CA GLN A 49 6.19 32.99 43.69
C GLN A 49 6.98 32.72 42.40
N ILE A 50 8.00 33.53 42.11
CA ILE A 50 8.89 33.32 40.94
C ILE A 50 9.61 31.97 41.04
N ARG A 51 10.17 31.63 42.22
CA ARG A 51 10.84 30.35 42.44
C ARG A 51 9.88 29.16 42.27
N LYS A 52 8.65 29.28 42.76
CA LYS A 52 7.63 28.23 42.61
C LYS A 52 7.24 28.04 41.14
N ALA A 53 6.99 29.13 40.42
CA ALA A 53 6.69 29.07 38.98
C ALA A 53 7.84 28.48 38.17
N ALA A 54 9.09 28.85 38.49
CA ALA A 54 10.28 28.25 37.90
C ALA A 54 10.37 26.75 38.18
N GLN A 55 10.08 26.30 39.42
CA GLN A 55 10.06 24.87 39.74
C GLN A 55 8.98 24.11 38.96
N THR A 56 7.76 24.65 38.90
CA THR A 56 6.67 24.07 38.11
C THR A 56 7.05 23.96 36.63
N MET A 57 7.66 25.00 36.07
CA MET A 57 8.17 24.95 34.70
C MET A 57 9.31 23.97 34.51
N ALA A 58 10.17 23.78 35.50
CA ALA A 58 11.22 22.77 35.44
C ALA A 58 10.66 21.34 35.40
N GLU A 59 9.59 21.08 36.15
CA GLU A 59 8.86 19.81 36.13
C GLU A 59 8.15 19.58 34.78
N ILE A 60 7.39 20.59 34.30
CA ILE A 60 6.69 20.54 33.01
C ILE A 60 7.67 20.35 31.86
N ALA A 61 8.71 21.18 31.78
CA ALA A 61 9.63 21.18 30.65
C ALA A 61 10.75 20.14 30.76
N GLN A 62 10.83 19.44 31.91
CA GLN A 62 11.91 18.50 32.25
C GLN A 62 13.31 19.08 32.01
N GLN A 63 13.48 20.39 32.25
CA GLN A 63 14.76 21.09 32.09
C GLN A 63 14.95 22.15 33.19
N PRO A 64 16.18 22.58 33.49
CA PRO A 64 16.43 23.52 34.59
C PRO A 64 15.85 24.92 34.32
N PHE A 65 15.08 25.46 35.28
CA PHE A 65 14.68 26.87 35.34
C PHE A 65 15.34 27.55 36.55
N SER A 66 16.29 28.45 36.28
CA SER A 66 17.14 29.07 37.32
C SER A 66 16.88 30.57 37.50
N GLU A 67 15.95 31.11 36.73
CA GLU A 67 15.61 32.53 36.69
C GLU A 67 15.04 32.97 38.03
N ARG A 68 15.40 34.20 38.45
CA ARG A 68 14.98 34.81 39.73
C ARG A 68 14.28 36.14 39.52
N GLU A 69 14.22 36.62 38.29
CA GLU A 69 13.53 37.84 37.90
C GLU A 69 12.36 37.50 36.97
N GLU A 70 11.24 38.20 37.15
CA GLU A 70 10.00 37.98 36.40
C GLU A 70 10.21 38.07 34.87
N PRO A 71 10.87 39.10 34.29
CA PRO A 71 11.08 39.17 32.85
C PRO A 71 11.96 38.04 32.30
N ALA A 72 12.99 37.64 33.05
CA ALA A 72 13.88 36.56 32.64
C ALA A 72 13.16 35.20 32.63
N LEU A 73 12.34 34.94 33.66
CA LEU A 73 11.52 33.73 33.72
C LEU A 73 10.50 33.68 32.57
N VAL A 74 9.82 34.80 32.30
CA VAL A 74 8.85 34.88 31.20
C VAL A 74 9.51 34.65 29.85
N GLU A 75 10.67 35.25 29.60
CA GLU A 75 11.41 35.04 28.36
C GLU A 75 11.78 33.57 28.16
N HIS A 76 12.28 32.90 29.21
CA HIS A 76 12.60 31.47 29.15
C HIS A 76 11.34 30.61 28.91
N ILE A 77 10.23 30.90 29.59
CA ILE A 77 8.96 30.20 29.36
C ILE A 77 8.50 30.34 27.90
N ARG A 78 8.55 31.56 27.36
CA ARG A 78 8.17 31.84 25.97
C ARG A 78 9.02 31.04 25.00
N GLN A 79 10.34 31.05 25.17
CA GLN A 79 11.26 30.29 24.33
C GLN A 79 10.90 28.81 24.30
N VAL A 80 10.69 28.19 25.47
CA VAL A 80 10.34 26.76 25.58
C VAL A 80 9.01 26.45 24.89
N PHE A 81 7.99 27.25 25.13
CA PHE A 81 6.67 27.03 24.55
C PHE A 81 6.61 27.36 23.05
N ASP A 82 7.40 28.31 22.57
CA ASP A 82 7.54 28.56 21.14
C ASP A 82 8.26 27.39 20.45
N ASP A 83 9.31 26.82 21.07
CA ASP A 83 9.99 25.63 20.55
C ASP A 83 9.02 24.44 20.48
N TRP A 84 8.26 24.19 21.54
CA TRP A 84 7.23 23.14 21.55
C TRP A 84 6.16 23.37 20.48
N LYS A 85 5.69 24.61 20.34
CA LYS A 85 4.72 24.98 19.31
C LYS A 85 5.27 24.77 17.90
N GLN A 86 6.54 25.11 17.64
CA GLN A 86 7.19 24.85 16.36
C GLN A 86 7.25 23.34 16.06
N GLU A 87 7.63 22.52 17.03
CA GLU A 87 7.64 21.06 16.88
C GLU A 87 6.24 20.50 16.59
N LEU A 88 5.24 20.92 17.35
CA LEU A 88 3.85 20.49 17.14
C LEU A 88 3.32 20.88 15.76
N ASN A 89 3.71 22.05 15.23
CA ASN A 89 3.34 22.43 13.86
C ASN A 89 3.97 21.51 12.81
N VAL A 90 5.20 21.06 13.01
CA VAL A 90 5.84 20.05 12.15
C VAL A 90 5.10 18.70 12.25
N PHE A 91 4.74 18.29 13.46
CA PHE A 91 4.00 17.04 13.68
C PHE A 91 2.60 17.10 13.09
N ARG A 92 1.91 18.24 13.21
CA ARG A 92 0.60 18.49 12.60
C ARG A 92 0.63 18.25 11.09
N ALA A 93 1.60 18.84 10.39
CA ALA A 93 1.74 18.66 8.94
C ALA A 93 1.95 17.17 8.56
N LYS A 94 2.68 16.40 9.39
CA LYS A 94 2.82 14.96 9.21
C LYS A 94 1.53 14.20 9.54
N ALA A 95 0.79 14.64 10.53
CA ALA A 95 -0.46 14.03 10.97
C ALA A 95 -1.58 14.19 9.93
N GLU A 96 -1.63 15.31 9.21
CA GLU A 96 -2.67 15.62 8.22
C GLU A 96 -2.78 14.56 7.09
N GLY A 97 -1.69 13.89 6.74
CA GLY A 97 -1.68 12.83 5.72
C GLY A 97 -1.86 11.42 6.31
N GLY A 98 -2.78 10.64 5.75
CA GLY A 98 -2.93 9.21 6.09
C GLY A 98 -3.49 8.95 7.49
N ASN A 99 -3.25 7.73 8.00
CA ASN A 99 -3.70 7.26 9.30
C ASN A 99 -2.57 7.38 10.34
N ASN A 100 -2.17 8.61 10.66
CA ASN A 100 -1.12 8.89 11.64
C ASN A 100 -1.75 9.29 13.00
N PRO A 101 -1.27 8.73 14.13
CA PRO A 101 -1.81 9.00 15.47
C PRO A 101 -1.45 10.40 15.98
N GLY A 102 -2.09 10.86 17.06
CA GLY A 102 -1.68 12.10 17.75
C GLY A 102 -2.37 13.39 17.32
N LYS A 103 -3.37 13.33 16.43
CA LYS A 103 -4.03 14.56 15.88
C LYS A 103 -4.68 15.40 16.98
N ASN A 104 -5.43 14.75 17.88
CA ASN A 104 -6.20 15.43 18.91
C ASN A 104 -5.28 16.06 19.97
N GLU A 105 -4.21 15.35 20.30
CA GLU A 105 -3.18 15.71 21.26
C GLU A 105 -2.37 16.91 20.74
N ILE A 106 -1.98 16.87 19.45
CA ILE A 106 -1.32 17.99 18.77
C ILE A 106 -2.22 19.24 18.76
N GLU A 107 -3.48 19.10 18.36
CA GLU A 107 -4.41 20.24 18.30
C GLU A 107 -4.73 20.83 19.68
N SER A 108 -4.86 19.98 20.69
CA SER A 108 -5.12 20.40 22.07
C SER A 108 -3.89 21.08 22.68
N GLY A 109 -2.70 20.51 22.49
CA GLY A 109 -1.43 21.12 22.87
C GLY A 109 -1.20 22.48 22.20
N LEU A 110 -1.43 22.59 20.90
CA LEU A 110 -1.35 23.88 20.20
C LEU A 110 -2.33 24.92 20.75
N ARG A 111 -3.56 24.52 21.11
CA ARG A 111 -4.54 25.43 21.74
C ARG A 111 -4.06 25.89 23.11
N LEU A 112 -3.55 24.98 23.93
CA LEU A 112 -3.00 25.28 25.25
C LEU A 112 -1.82 26.26 25.17
N LEU A 113 -0.82 25.94 24.34
CA LEU A 113 0.38 26.78 24.16
C LEU A 113 0.02 28.17 23.61
N ASN A 114 -0.87 28.26 22.61
CA ASN A 114 -1.31 29.55 22.07
C ASN A 114 -2.09 30.38 23.11
N SER A 115 -2.90 29.73 23.95
CA SER A 115 -3.60 30.42 25.04
C SER A 115 -2.58 31.12 25.95
N ILE A 116 -1.50 30.45 26.33
CA ILE A 116 -0.46 31.00 27.21
C ILE A 116 0.38 32.06 26.50
N LEU A 117 0.89 31.77 25.30
CA LEU A 117 1.77 32.68 24.55
C LEU A 117 1.11 34.00 24.16
N ASN A 118 -0.23 34.03 24.03
CA ASN A 118 -1.00 35.24 23.73
C ASN A 118 -1.08 36.23 24.89
N GLU A 119 -0.76 35.83 26.13
CA GLU A 119 -0.65 36.76 27.24
C GLU A 119 0.53 37.70 26.99
N LYS A 120 0.29 39.02 27.00
CA LYS A 120 1.33 40.03 26.72
C LYS A 120 2.06 40.50 27.98
N GLU A 121 1.38 40.44 29.11
CA GLU A 121 1.89 40.92 30.39
C GLU A 121 2.60 39.78 31.13
N ASP A 122 3.83 40.03 31.59
CA ASP A 122 4.65 39.07 32.32
C ASP A 122 3.93 38.45 33.52
N PHE A 123 3.24 39.30 34.30
CA PHE A 123 2.47 38.85 35.45
C PHE A 123 1.34 37.88 35.05
N ALA A 124 0.61 38.20 33.97
CA ALA A 124 -0.51 37.38 33.52
C ALA A 124 -0.05 36.02 32.97
N LEU A 125 1.11 36.00 32.29
CA LEU A 125 1.67 34.76 31.75
C LEU A 125 2.06 33.79 32.88
N ILE A 126 2.76 34.26 33.92
CA ILE A 126 3.16 33.40 35.05
C ILE A 126 1.93 32.86 35.80
N GLU A 127 0.91 33.70 36.04
CA GLU A 127 -0.34 33.26 36.69
C GLU A 127 -1.06 32.20 35.84
N LYS A 128 -1.06 32.36 34.52
CA LYS A 128 -1.68 31.41 33.60
C LYS A 128 -0.96 30.06 33.57
N VAL A 129 0.36 30.07 33.48
CA VAL A 129 1.19 28.86 33.59
C VAL A 129 0.95 28.15 34.92
N THR A 130 0.93 28.89 36.03
CA THR A 130 0.75 28.31 37.36
C THR A 130 -0.65 27.74 37.55
N SER A 131 -1.69 28.39 37.01
CA SER A 131 -3.07 27.90 37.08
C SER A 131 -3.36 26.72 36.15
N GLN A 132 -2.65 26.61 35.02
CA GLN A 132 -2.75 25.49 34.08
C GLN A 132 -1.66 24.43 34.30
N ALA A 133 -0.99 24.41 35.45
CA ALA A 133 0.16 23.54 35.71
C ALA A 133 -0.14 22.04 35.48
N ASN A 134 -1.29 21.56 35.94
CA ASN A 134 -1.68 20.15 35.75
C ASN A 134 -1.91 19.83 34.26
N GLU A 135 -2.64 20.71 33.54
CA GLU A 135 -2.90 20.53 32.10
C GLU A 135 -1.61 20.55 31.28
N LEU A 136 -0.64 21.39 31.68
CA LEU A 136 0.69 21.44 31.07
C LEU A 136 1.54 20.22 31.39
N LEU A 137 1.39 19.63 32.59
CA LEU A 137 2.08 18.42 32.98
C LEU A 137 1.55 17.22 32.19
N ASP A 138 0.23 17.04 32.15
CA ASP A 138 -0.45 16.02 31.35
C ASP A 138 -0.03 16.15 29.86
N PHE A 139 -0.06 17.38 29.32
CA PHE A 139 0.39 17.63 27.96
C PHE A 139 1.88 17.33 27.76
N SER A 140 2.74 17.54 28.77
CA SER A 140 4.16 17.24 28.65
C SER A 140 4.41 15.74 28.45
N GLU A 141 3.67 14.90 29.18
CA GLU A 141 3.70 13.44 29.03
C GLU A 141 3.23 13.03 27.63
N ASP A 142 2.07 13.52 27.18
CA ASP A 142 1.55 13.26 25.82
C ASP A 142 2.52 13.73 24.73
N ARG A 143 3.17 14.88 24.94
CA ARG A 143 4.15 15.44 24.02
C ARG A 143 5.36 14.53 23.88
N GLU A 144 5.81 13.88 24.94
CA GLU A 144 6.95 12.95 24.88
C GLU A 144 6.67 11.79 23.92
N ASP A 145 5.47 11.20 24.00
CA ASP A 145 5.02 10.16 23.07
C ASP A 145 4.97 10.67 21.62
N LEU A 146 4.46 11.89 21.39
CA LEU A 146 4.46 12.51 20.06
C LEU A 146 5.87 12.74 19.51
N VAL A 147 6.77 13.26 20.35
CA VAL A 147 8.18 13.53 19.99
C VAL A 147 8.86 12.22 19.60
N ASP A 148 8.73 11.19 20.43
CA ASP A 148 9.32 9.89 20.18
C ASP A 148 8.74 9.22 18.93
N PHE A 149 7.43 9.31 18.73
CA PHE A 149 6.79 8.83 17.52
C PHE A 149 7.30 9.56 16.28
N TYR A 150 7.10 10.87 16.19
CA TYR A 150 7.34 11.64 14.96
C TYR A 150 8.81 11.86 14.62
N ARG A 151 9.71 11.77 15.60
CA ARG A 151 11.16 11.88 15.39
C ARG A 151 11.83 10.53 15.19
N LYS A 152 11.46 9.50 15.96
CA LYS A 152 12.20 8.22 15.97
C LYS A 152 11.46 7.11 15.22
N GLN A 153 10.13 7.01 15.37
CA GLN A 153 9.36 5.85 14.91
C GLN A 153 8.47 6.09 13.68
N PHE A 154 8.42 7.32 13.18
CA PHE A 154 7.56 7.68 12.05
C PHE A 154 7.86 6.84 10.80
N ALA A 155 9.13 6.56 10.52
CA ALA A 155 9.52 5.71 9.40
C ALA A 155 9.02 4.26 9.57
N THR A 156 9.01 3.72 10.79
CA THR A 156 8.44 2.40 11.11
C THR A 156 6.94 2.37 10.85
N TRP A 157 6.22 3.43 11.25
CA TRP A 157 4.79 3.58 10.99
C TRP A 157 4.48 3.68 9.49
N GLN A 158 5.28 4.43 8.73
CA GLN A 158 5.15 4.49 7.27
C GLN A 158 5.38 3.13 6.60
N LYS A 159 6.35 2.34 7.10
CA LYS A 159 6.58 0.96 6.63
C LYS A 159 5.36 0.07 6.90
N LEU A 160 4.71 0.22 8.05
CA LEU A 160 3.46 -0.48 8.37
C LEU A 160 2.36 -0.15 7.35
N GLY A 161 2.10 1.14 7.13
CA GLY A 161 1.10 1.58 6.16
C GLY A 161 1.39 1.09 4.74
N ALA A 162 2.66 1.13 4.32
CA ALA A 162 3.09 0.62 3.01
C ALA A 162 2.94 -0.90 2.88
N ALA A 163 3.26 -1.66 3.94
CA ALA A 163 3.12 -3.12 3.95
C ALA A 163 1.65 -3.54 3.87
N LEU A 164 0.79 -2.95 4.71
CA LEU A 164 -0.65 -3.25 4.75
C LEU A 164 -1.36 -2.86 3.46
N ASN A 165 -0.99 -1.76 2.81
CA ASN A 165 -1.63 -1.30 1.58
C ASN A 165 -0.97 -1.80 0.29
N GLY A 166 0.20 -2.46 0.40
CA GLY A 166 1.00 -2.94 -0.72
C GLY A 166 0.84 -4.45 -0.92
N SER A 167 1.97 -5.18 -0.86
CA SER A 167 2.03 -6.61 -1.19
C SER A 167 1.11 -7.48 -0.33
N PHE A 168 0.89 -7.13 0.95
CA PHE A 168 0.00 -7.90 1.82
C PHE A 168 -1.46 -7.78 1.38
N LYS A 169 -1.86 -6.62 0.85
CA LYS A 169 -3.20 -6.42 0.29
C LYS A 169 -3.39 -7.23 -0.98
N SER A 170 -2.42 -7.17 -1.89
CA SER A 170 -2.48 -7.92 -3.16
C SER A 170 -2.59 -9.43 -2.94
N ASN A 171 -1.89 -9.95 -1.93
CA ASN A 171 -1.83 -11.39 -1.65
C ASN A 171 -2.70 -11.82 -0.46
N ARG A 172 -3.63 -10.97 -0.03
CA ARG A 172 -4.42 -11.17 1.20
C ARG A 172 -5.09 -12.54 1.26
N SER A 173 -5.75 -12.96 0.17
CA SER A 173 -6.48 -14.23 0.12
C SER A 173 -5.60 -15.48 0.25
N ALA A 174 -4.31 -15.38 -0.07
CA ALA A 174 -3.34 -16.45 0.14
C ALA A 174 -2.79 -16.40 1.57
N LEU A 175 -2.46 -15.21 2.06
CA LEU A 175 -1.98 -15.01 3.43
C LEU A 175 -3.02 -15.43 4.47
N GLU A 176 -4.32 -15.23 4.18
CA GLU A 176 -5.42 -15.63 5.05
C GLU A 176 -5.56 -17.14 5.27
N LYS A 177 -4.87 -17.95 4.44
CA LYS A 177 -4.87 -19.42 4.56
C LYS A 177 -3.70 -19.93 5.40
N ASP A 178 -2.72 -19.08 5.70
CA ASP A 178 -1.58 -19.42 6.55
C ASP A 178 -1.82 -18.91 7.97
N ALA A 179 -1.78 -19.82 8.95
CA ALA A 179 -2.11 -19.49 10.34
C ALA A 179 -1.13 -18.48 10.96
N VAL A 180 0.14 -18.50 10.56
CA VAL A 180 1.17 -17.59 11.07
C VAL A 180 0.97 -16.19 10.49
N ALA A 181 0.74 -16.11 9.17
CA ALA A 181 0.48 -14.84 8.50
C ALA A 181 -0.82 -14.19 8.96
N VAL A 182 -1.93 -14.94 9.09
CA VAL A 182 -3.21 -14.41 9.59
C VAL A 182 -3.04 -13.75 10.95
N LYS A 183 -2.39 -14.43 11.88
CA LYS A 183 -2.20 -13.91 13.24
C LYS A 183 -1.37 -12.62 13.22
N ALA A 184 -0.24 -12.63 12.51
CA ALA A 184 0.65 -11.47 12.44
C ALA A 184 -0.01 -10.29 11.71
N LEU A 185 -0.76 -10.54 10.63
CA LEU A 185 -1.56 -9.53 9.94
C LEU A 185 -2.63 -8.92 10.82
N GLY A 186 -3.35 -9.74 11.59
CA GLY A 186 -4.36 -9.24 12.53
C GLY A 186 -3.76 -8.34 13.62
N GLU A 187 -2.58 -8.70 14.14
CA GLU A 187 -1.85 -7.83 15.09
C GLU A 187 -1.42 -6.51 14.44
N LEU A 188 -0.89 -6.53 13.21
CA LEU A 188 -0.51 -5.32 12.47
C LEU A 188 -1.71 -4.40 12.19
N GLU A 189 -2.84 -4.96 11.78
CA GLU A 189 -4.09 -4.23 11.55
C GLU A 189 -4.65 -3.64 12.83
N SER A 190 -4.59 -4.38 13.94
CA SER A 190 -5.00 -3.87 15.24
C SER A 190 -4.15 -2.68 15.67
N ILE A 191 -2.82 -2.77 15.55
CA ILE A 191 -1.91 -1.66 15.85
C ILE A 191 -2.21 -0.46 14.96
N TRP A 192 -2.46 -0.68 13.65
CA TRP A 192 -2.75 0.40 12.70
C TRP A 192 -4.02 1.18 13.06
N GLN A 193 -5.01 0.55 13.69
CA GLN A 193 -6.28 1.21 14.07
C GLN A 193 -6.27 1.81 15.47
N MET A 194 -5.19 1.65 16.25
CA MET A 194 -5.10 2.22 17.59
C MET A 194 -4.94 3.75 17.53
N PRO A 195 -5.73 4.51 18.32
CA PRO A 195 -5.52 5.95 18.49
C PRO A 195 -4.14 6.27 19.09
N GLU A 196 -3.68 5.42 20.02
CA GLU A 196 -2.43 5.56 20.77
C GLU A 196 -1.56 4.29 20.62
N PRO A 197 -0.84 4.12 19.49
CA PRO A 197 -0.10 2.90 19.20
C PRO A 197 1.30 2.86 19.85
N TYR A 198 1.70 3.88 20.61
CA TYR A 198 3.09 4.17 21.01
C TYR A 198 3.81 2.98 21.66
N LYS A 199 3.11 2.24 22.54
CA LYS A 199 3.66 1.06 23.25
C LYS A 199 3.82 -0.18 22.37
N HIS A 200 3.29 -0.18 21.16
CA HIS A 200 3.27 -1.33 20.26
C HIS A 200 4.17 -1.18 19.03
N LEU A 201 4.80 -0.01 18.85
CA LEU A 201 5.62 0.30 17.68
C LEU A 201 6.82 -0.65 17.52
N ASN A 202 7.38 -1.13 18.63
CA ASN A 202 8.47 -2.11 18.64
C ASN A 202 8.07 -3.48 18.07
N ARG A 203 6.78 -3.81 18.04
CA ARG A 203 6.26 -5.09 17.51
C ARG A 203 6.08 -5.04 15.98
N ILE A 204 6.00 -3.86 15.40
CA ILE A 204 5.69 -3.66 13.97
C ILE A 204 6.73 -4.35 13.08
N THR A 205 8.02 -4.03 13.26
CA THR A 205 9.07 -4.55 12.37
C THR A 205 9.13 -6.08 12.37
N PRO A 206 9.19 -6.78 13.53
CA PRO A 206 9.17 -8.24 13.56
C PRO A 206 7.92 -8.86 12.91
N LEU A 207 6.74 -8.26 13.13
CA LEU A 207 5.49 -8.75 12.55
C LEU A 207 5.46 -8.56 11.02
N ILE A 208 5.96 -7.43 10.51
CA ILE A 208 6.10 -7.20 9.07
C ILE A 208 7.02 -8.24 8.46
N GLU A 209 8.19 -8.48 9.05
CA GLU A 209 9.16 -9.48 8.56
C GLU A 209 8.55 -10.88 8.53
N GLN A 210 7.79 -11.25 9.57
CA GLN A 210 7.10 -12.53 9.64
C GLN A 210 6.11 -12.72 8.47
N VAL A 211 5.25 -11.73 8.22
CA VAL A 211 4.29 -11.78 7.09
C VAL A 211 5.03 -11.72 5.75
N GLN A 212 6.09 -10.92 5.62
CA GLN A 212 6.90 -10.84 4.40
C GLN A 212 7.54 -12.18 4.04
N ASN A 213 8.06 -12.90 5.03
CA ASN A 213 8.66 -14.22 4.82
C ASN A 213 7.64 -15.23 4.29
N VAL A 214 6.47 -15.31 4.92
CA VAL A 214 5.38 -16.19 4.45
C VAL A 214 4.90 -15.75 3.06
N ASN A 215 4.71 -14.46 2.84
CA ASN A 215 4.29 -13.91 1.56
C ASN A 215 5.28 -14.29 0.44
N HIS A 216 6.58 -14.12 0.68
CA HIS A 216 7.61 -14.47 -0.29
C HIS A 216 7.58 -15.97 -0.63
N GLN A 217 7.48 -16.85 0.38
CA GLN A 217 7.36 -18.28 0.17
C GLN A 217 6.14 -18.66 -0.66
N LEU A 218 4.98 -18.07 -0.37
CA LEU A 218 3.75 -18.32 -1.12
C LEU A 218 3.86 -17.84 -2.57
N VAL A 219 4.39 -16.63 -2.79
CA VAL A 219 4.61 -16.08 -4.13
C VAL A 219 5.51 -17.00 -4.94
N GLU A 220 6.65 -17.44 -4.39
CA GLU A 220 7.58 -18.32 -5.11
C GLU A 220 6.98 -19.70 -5.41
N GLN A 221 6.24 -20.30 -4.47
CA GLN A 221 5.54 -21.56 -4.72
C GLN A 221 4.51 -21.43 -5.86
N HIS A 222 3.74 -20.35 -5.87
CA HIS A 222 2.77 -20.08 -6.93
C HIS A 222 3.45 -19.77 -8.27
N ARG A 223 4.54 -18.98 -8.25
CA ARG A 223 5.34 -18.65 -9.43
C ARG A 223 5.89 -19.91 -10.08
N GLN A 224 6.54 -20.77 -9.30
CA GLN A 224 7.12 -22.01 -9.81
C GLN A 224 6.07 -22.89 -10.49
N ARG A 225 4.95 -23.15 -9.81
CA ARG A 225 3.86 -23.96 -10.37
C ARG A 225 3.24 -23.33 -11.63
N ALA A 226 3.08 -22.02 -11.65
CA ALA A 226 2.54 -21.31 -12.81
C ALA A 226 3.50 -21.38 -14.00
N LEU A 227 4.79 -21.15 -13.79
CA LEU A 227 5.81 -21.22 -14.82
C LEU A 227 5.92 -22.63 -15.41
N GLU A 228 5.94 -23.68 -14.58
CA GLU A 228 5.93 -25.08 -15.05
C GLU A 228 4.72 -25.35 -15.97
N ARG A 229 3.54 -24.88 -15.59
CA ARG A 229 2.31 -25.04 -16.38
C ARG A 229 2.33 -24.21 -17.67
N ILE A 230 2.86 -22.99 -17.61
CA ILE A 230 2.98 -22.12 -18.78
C ILE A 230 3.98 -22.72 -19.78
N ASP A 231 5.14 -23.17 -19.28
CA ASP A 231 6.20 -23.78 -20.09
C ASP A 231 5.72 -25.07 -20.75
N ALA A 232 4.98 -25.92 -20.04
CA ALA A 232 4.35 -27.10 -20.61
C ALA A 232 3.41 -26.75 -21.78
N ARG A 233 2.59 -25.69 -21.64
CA ARG A 233 1.68 -25.25 -22.71
C ARG A 233 2.42 -24.65 -23.90
N ILE A 234 3.47 -23.88 -23.66
CA ILE A 234 4.33 -23.31 -24.71
C ILE A 234 4.97 -24.44 -25.51
N GLU A 235 5.53 -25.44 -24.83
CA GLU A 235 6.19 -26.58 -25.46
C GLU A 235 5.19 -27.43 -26.26
N GLU A 236 4.01 -27.70 -25.71
CA GLU A 236 2.96 -28.41 -26.44
C GLU A 236 2.53 -27.65 -27.71
N SER A 237 2.28 -26.34 -27.63
CA SER A 237 1.95 -25.52 -28.80
C SER A 237 3.10 -25.49 -29.81
N ARG A 238 4.35 -25.44 -29.36
CA ARG A 238 5.55 -25.49 -30.22
C ARG A 238 5.63 -26.80 -30.99
N GLN A 239 5.45 -27.93 -30.32
CA GLN A 239 5.42 -29.25 -30.95
C GLN A 239 4.30 -29.34 -32.00
N ARG A 240 3.10 -28.84 -31.69
CA ARG A 240 1.98 -28.82 -32.64
C ARG A 240 2.26 -27.99 -33.88
N LEU A 241 2.93 -26.85 -33.74
CA LEU A 241 3.34 -26.01 -34.86
C LEU A 241 4.40 -26.70 -35.74
N GLN A 242 5.34 -27.44 -35.12
CA GLN A 242 6.36 -28.22 -35.83
C GLN A 242 5.73 -29.37 -36.60
N GLU A 243 4.84 -30.15 -35.98
CA GLU A 243 4.08 -31.22 -36.63
C GLU A 243 3.24 -30.71 -37.82
N ALA A 244 2.74 -29.46 -37.72
CA ALA A 244 1.96 -28.82 -38.77
C ALA A 244 2.80 -28.11 -39.85
N HIS A 245 4.14 -28.18 -39.76
CA HIS A 245 5.08 -27.45 -40.61
C HIS A 245 4.70 -25.97 -40.78
N ALA A 246 4.29 -25.33 -39.67
CA ALA A 246 3.80 -23.96 -39.65
C ALA A 246 4.88 -22.95 -40.08
N THR A 247 4.47 -21.87 -40.76
CA THR A 247 5.34 -20.76 -41.13
C THR A 247 5.89 -20.04 -39.89
N SER A 248 7.01 -19.33 -40.06
CA SER A 248 7.59 -18.50 -39.00
C SER A 248 6.61 -17.43 -38.48
N GLU A 249 5.79 -16.87 -39.36
CA GLU A 249 4.75 -15.90 -39.01
C GLU A 249 3.69 -16.52 -38.09
N LEU A 250 3.18 -17.71 -38.44
CA LEU A 250 2.20 -18.42 -37.61
C LEU A 250 2.80 -18.82 -36.27
N GLN A 251 4.03 -19.34 -36.26
CA GLN A 251 4.76 -19.69 -35.03
C GLN A 251 4.89 -18.48 -34.10
N ASN A 252 5.31 -17.34 -34.62
CA ASN A 252 5.44 -16.10 -33.84
C ASN A 252 4.08 -15.62 -33.32
N SER A 253 3.03 -15.66 -34.14
CA SER A 253 1.68 -15.23 -33.75
C SER A 253 1.08 -16.06 -32.60
N VAL A 254 1.54 -17.29 -32.42
CA VAL A 254 1.10 -18.22 -31.37
C VAL A 254 2.00 -18.17 -30.14
N LEU A 255 3.32 -18.26 -30.33
CA LEU A 255 4.25 -18.44 -29.21
C LEU A 255 4.60 -17.14 -28.50
N LEU A 256 4.67 -16.00 -29.21
CA LEU A 256 5.08 -14.73 -28.62
C LEU A 256 4.14 -14.25 -27.49
N PRO A 257 2.79 -14.29 -27.64
CA PRO A 257 1.89 -13.94 -26.53
C PRO A 257 2.10 -14.82 -25.30
N MET A 258 2.29 -16.14 -25.48
CA MET A 258 2.50 -17.08 -24.38
C MET A 258 3.83 -16.82 -23.66
N GLN A 259 4.90 -16.52 -24.42
CA GLN A 259 6.20 -16.14 -23.86
C GLN A 259 6.14 -14.82 -23.08
N LYS A 260 5.34 -13.86 -23.54
CA LYS A 260 5.09 -12.61 -22.80
C LYS A 260 4.36 -12.87 -21.49
N ALA A 261 3.32 -13.70 -21.49
CA ALA A 261 2.61 -14.11 -20.28
C ALA A 261 3.55 -14.81 -19.27
N ARG A 262 4.40 -15.72 -19.77
CA ARG A 262 5.47 -16.34 -18.97
C ARG A 262 6.37 -15.30 -18.30
N LYS A 263 6.86 -14.33 -19.06
CA LYS A 263 7.75 -13.27 -18.54
C LYS A 263 7.06 -12.39 -17.50
N ARG A 264 5.76 -12.09 -17.67
CA ARG A 264 4.97 -11.35 -16.69
C ARG A 264 4.79 -12.16 -15.39
N ALA A 265 4.49 -13.45 -15.49
CA ALA A 265 4.42 -14.34 -14.33
C ALA A 265 5.77 -14.45 -13.60
N GLU A 266 6.89 -14.48 -14.34
CA GLU A 266 8.24 -14.58 -13.80
C GLU A 266 8.66 -13.38 -12.94
N VAL A 267 8.16 -12.17 -13.24
CA VAL A 267 8.53 -10.94 -12.50
C VAL A 267 7.44 -10.47 -11.52
N SER A 268 6.25 -11.05 -11.55
CA SER A 268 5.14 -10.61 -10.69
C SER A 268 5.39 -10.94 -9.22
N HIS A 269 4.92 -10.08 -8.32
CA HIS A 269 4.96 -10.31 -6.86
C HIS A 269 3.54 -10.55 -6.30
N SER A 270 2.55 -10.62 -7.18
CA SER A 270 1.13 -10.75 -6.88
C SER A 270 0.67 -12.15 -7.28
N ILE A 271 0.23 -12.94 -6.30
CA ILE A 271 -0.31 -14.28 -6.53
C ILE A 271 -1.52 -14.22 -7.48
N PRO A 272 -2.48 -13.28 -7.32
CA PRO A 272 -3.56 -13.12 -8.30
C PRO A 272 -3.08 -12.86 -9.73
N GLU A 273 -2.06 -12.03 -9.94
CA GLU A 273 -1.50 -11.78 -11.27
C GLU A 273 -0.85 -13.04 -11.84
N ILE A 274 -0.04 -13.75 -11.05
CA ILE A 274 0.59 -15.01 -11.47
C ILE A 274 -0.48 -16.03 -11.92
N LEU A 275 -1.57 -16.15 -11.17
CA LEU A 275 -2.69 -17.02 -11.51
C LEU A 275 -3.44 -16.55 -12.76
N ALA A 276 -3.59 -15.24 -12.93
CA ALA A 276 -4.19 -14.65 -14.13
C ALA A 276 -3.35 -14.96 -15.38
N GLU A 277 -2.02 -14.82 -15.33
CA GLU A 277 -1.12 -15.16 -16.44
C GLU A 277 -1.17 -16.66 -16.79
N GLN A 278 -1.30 -17.52 -15.77
CA GLN A 278 -1.50 -18.95 -15.98
C GLN A 278 -2.82 -19.24 -16.72
N GLN A 279 -3.89 -18.53 -16.37
CA GLN A 279 -5.19 -18.66 -17.01
C GLN A 279 -5.22 -18.05 -18.42
N GLU A 280 -4.59 -16.90 -18.62
CA GLU A 280 -4.40 -16.26 -19.93
C GLU A 280 -3.65 -17.22 -20.86
N THR A 281 -2.60 -17.88 -20.39
CA THR A 281 -1.87 -18.87 -21.18
C THR A 281 -2.75 -20.07 -21.57
N LYS A 282 -3.69 -20.51 -20.72
CA LYS A 282 -4.69 -21.53 -21.10
C LYS A 282 -5.59 -21.04 -22.24
N ALA A 283 -6.04 -19.79 -22.19
CA ALA A 283 -6.85 -19.19 -23.24
C ALA A 283 -6.05 -19.03 -24.55
N LEU A 284 -4.80 -18.56 -24.46
CA LEU A 284 -3.88 -18.45 -25.60
C LEU A 284 -3.61 -19.82 -26.24
N GLN A 285 -3.53 -20.88 -25.45
CA GLN A 285 -3.37 -22.24 -25.99
C GLN A 285 -4.61 -22.69 -26.79
N THR A 286 -5.81 -22.31 -26.34
CA THR A 286 -7.05 -22.58 -27.07
C THR A 286 -7.12 -21.79 -28.38
N ASP A 287 -6.68 -20.53 -28.37
CA ASP A 287 -6.56 -19.72 -29.59
C ASP A 287 -5.50 -20.27 -30.56
N ALA A 288 -4.37 -20.74 -30.02
CA ALA A 288 -3.31 -21.40 -30.77
C ALA A 288 -3.85 -22.61 -31.53
N GLU A 289 -4.65 -23.47 -30.88
CA GLU A 289 -5.27 -24.63 -31.54
C GLU A 289 -6.19 -24.24 -32.68
N LYS A 290 -6.99 -23.17 -32.51
CA LYS A 290 -7.86 -22.68 -33.59
C LYS A 290 -7.04 -22.24 -34.80
N LYS A 291 -5.97 -21.46 -34.59
CA LYS A 291 -5.07 -21.00 -35.64
C LYS A 291 -4.35 -22.16 -36.34
N ILE A 292 -3.88 -23.13 -35.56
CA ILE A 292 -3.23 -24.34 -36.10
C ILE A 292 -4.22 -25.17 -36.92
N ASN A 293 -5.46 -25.35 -36.45
CA ASN A 293 -6.48 -26.07 -37.21
C ASN A 293 -6.85 -25.38 -38.53
N GLN A 294 -6.97 -24.05 -38.52
CA GLN A 294 -7.19 -23.25 -39.73
C GLN A 294 -6.05 -23.42 -40.73
N TRP A 295 -4.80 -23.39 -40.26
CA TRP A 295 -3.63 -23.67 -41.08
C TRP A 295 -3.65 -25.09 -41.67
N ILE A 296 -3.98 -26.09 -40.86
CA ILE A 296 -4.13 -27.48 -41.33
C ILE A 296 -5.23 -27.59 -42.39
N ASP A 297 -6.34 -26.86 -42.23
CA ASP A 297 -7.40 -26.79 -43.24
C ASP A 297 -6.93 -26.21 -44.57
N GLU A 298 -6.13 -25.15 -44.53
CA GLU A 298 -5.54 -24.57 -45.73
C GLU A 298 -4.55 -25.52 -46.40
N LEU A 299 -3.74 -26.25 -45.62
CA LEU A 299 -2.84 -27.27 -46.14
C LEU A 299 -3.61 -28.41 -46.82
N ARG A 300 -4.67 -28.93 -46.18
CA ARG A 300 -5.54 -29.97 -46.74
C ARG A 300 -6.15 -29.52 -48.07
N LYS A 301 -6.71 -28.30 -48.12
CA LYS A 301 -7.28 -27.73 -49.35
C LYS A 301 -6.25 -27.58 -50.47
N LYS A 302 -5.04 -27.10 -50.16
CA LYS A 302 -3.95 -26.97 -51.13
C LYS A 302 -3.53 -28.33 -51.69
N GLN A 303 -3.41 -29.34 -50.83
CA GLN A 303 -3.04 -30.68 -51.24
C GLN A 303 -4.13 -31.34 -52.09
N GLU A 304 -5.40 -31.20 -51.74
CA GLU A 304 -6.52 -31.67 -52.56
C GLU A 304 -6.55 -31.00 -53.94
N ALA A 305 -6.33 -29.69 -54.00
CA ALA A 305 -6.26 -28.96 -55.26
C ALA A 305 -5.08 -29.42 -56.13
N GLN A 306 -3.90 -29.64 -55.54
CA GLN A 306 -2.74 -30.21 -56.23
C GLN A 306 -3.02 -31.63 -56.76
N LEU A 307 -3.69 -32.47 -55.97
CA LEU A 307 -4.06 -33.83 -56.39
C LEU A 307 -5.05 -33.80 -57.56
N ARG A 308 -6.04 -32.90 -57.53
CA ARG A 308 -6.99 -32.69 -58.63
C ARG A 308 -6.27 -32.22 -59.89
N ALA A 309 -5.41 -31.22 -59.79
CA ALA A 309 -4.62 -30.71 -60.91
C ALA A 309 -3.69 -31.78 -61.51
N ALA A 310 -3.04 -32.59 -60.67
CA ALA A 310 -2.21 -33.72 -61.11
C ALA A 310 -3.04 -34.78 -61.85
N ASN A 311 -4.23 -35.11 -61.34
CA ASN A 311 -5.14 -36.07 -61.99
C ASN A 311 -5.67 -35.54 -63.33
N GLU A 312 -5.99 -34.24 -63.42
CA GLU A 312 -6.41 -33.58 -64.66
C GLU A 312 -5.28 -33.52 -65.70
N ALA A 313 -4.06 -33.18 -65.28
CA ALA A 313 -2.88 -33.19 -66.15
C ALA A 313 -2.56 -34.60 -66.67
N THR A 314 -2.70 -35.63 -65.82
CA THR A 314 -2.52 -37.03 -66.21
C THR A 314 -3.55 -37.43 -67.28
N ARG A 315 -4.83 -37.08 -67.08
CA ARG A 315 -5.90 -37.33 -68.07
C ARG A 315 -5.67 -36.59 -69.40
N ALA A 316 -5.14 -35.37 -69.34
CA ALA A 316 -4.79 -34.60 -70.54
C ALA A 316 -3.61 -35.21 -71.31
N ALA A 317 -2.60 -35.73 -70.61
CA ALA A 317 -1.44 -36.42 -71.21
C ALA A 317 -1.81 -37.78 -71.83
N GLU A 318 -2.69 -38.55 -71.19
CA GLU A 318 -3.23 -39.82 -71.73
C GLU A 318 -4.03 -39.59 -73.03
N SER A 319 -4.65 -38.43 -73.19
CA SER A 319 -5.41 -38.04 -74.39
C SER A 319 -4.52 -37.70 -75.60
N GLN A 320 -3.21 -37.48 -75.41
CA GLN A 320 -2.25 -37.05 -76.45
C GLN A 320 -1.21 -38.12 -76.84
N GLN A 321 -1.37 -39.38 -76.42
CA GLN A 321 -0.46 -40.51 -76.77
C GLN A 321 1.04 -40.18 -76.59
N THR A 322 1.40 -39.42 -75.57
CA THR A 322 2.80 -39.14 -75.23
C THR A 322 3.14 -39.89 -73.94
N TYR A 323 3.99 -40.91 -74.05
CA TYR A 323 4.50 -41.67 -72.89
C TYR A 323 5.49 -40.79 -72.11
N VAL A 324 4.99 -39.95 -71.22
CA VAL A 324 5.79 -39.30 -70.18
C VAL A 324 5.53 -40.03 -68.88
N VAL A 325 6.59 -40.58 -68.27
CA VAL A 325 6.52 -41.20 -66.94
C VAL A 325 6.17 -40.09 -65.94
N ALA A 326 4.90 -40.01 -65.55
CA ALA A 326 4.46 -39.11 -64.51
C ALA A 326 5.00 -39.61 -63.16
N GLU A 327 5.96 -38.88 -62.58
CA GLU A 327 6.38 -39.10 -61.20
C GLU A 327 5.16 -38.97 -60.29
N LYS A 328 4.82 -40.04 -59.56
CA LYS A 328 3.74 -40.02 -58.58
C LYS A 328 4.03 -38.92 -57.56
N PRO A 329 3.11 -37.96 -57.34
CA PRO A 329 3.33 -36.91 -56.36
C PRO A 329 3.56 -37.51 -54.97
N VAL A 330 4.65 -37.12 -54.31
CA VAL A 330 4.94 -37.51 -52.93
C VAL A 330 3.95 -36.80 -52.02
N ILE A 331 2.91 -37.52 -51.59
CA ILE A 331 1.88 -37.01 -50.68
C ILE A 331 2.49 -36.94 -49.29
N GLN A 332 2.85 -35.73 -48.83
CA GLN A 332 3.26 -35.53 -47.44
C GLN A 332 2.09 -35.88 -46.49
N PRO A 333 2.35 -36.58 -45.36
CA PRO A 333 1.32 -36.95 -44.42
C PRO A 333 0.65 -35.70 -43.82
N VAL A 334 -0.67 -35.66 -43.89
CA VAL A 334 -1.47 -34.52 -43.43
C VAL A 334 -1.42 -34.41 -41.90
N PRO A 335 -1.07 -33.24 -41.33
CA PRO A 335 -1.13 -33.05 -39.89
C PRO A 335 -2.56 -33.20 -39.35
N LYS A 336 -2.69 -33.80 -38.16
CA LYS A 336 -3.98 -34.02 -37.51
C LYS A 336 -4.51 -32.74 -36.86
N LYS A 337 -5.80 -32.44 -36.99
CA LYS A 337 -6.43 -31.32 -36.26
C LYS A 337 -6.61 -31.67 -34.78
N THR A 338 -6.77 -30.66 -33.94
CA THR A 338 -7.18 -30.87 -32.55
C THR A 338 -8.63 -30.45 -32.34
N HIS A 339 -9.49 -31.37 -31.93
CA HIS A 339 -10.85 -31.08 -31.49
C HIS A 339 -10.88 -30.85 -29.97
N LEU A 340 -11.39 -29.69 -29.57
CA LEU A 340 -11.56 -29.33 -28.17
C LEU A 340 -12.88 -29.92 -27.65
N VAL A 341 -12.80 -30.82 -26.68
CA VAL A 341 -13.97 -31.48 -26.09
C VAL A 341 -14.08 -31.10 -24.62
N ASN A 342 -15.12 -30.34 -24.28
CA ASN A 342 -15.46 -30.06 -22.89
C ASN A 342 -16.30 -31.22 -22.34
N VAL A 343 -15.67 -32.07 -21.53
CA VAL A 343 -16.27 -33.31 -21.02
C VAL A 343 -17.57 -33.04 -20.28
N ALA A 344 -17.59 -32.03 -19.41
CA ALA A 344 -18.77 -31.66 -18.65
C ALA A 344 -19.91 -31.13 -19.54
N SER A 345 -19.60 -30.42 -20.62
CA SER A 345 -20.60 -29.93 -21.58
C SER A 345 -21.21 -31.09 -22.38
N GLU A 346 -20.38 -32.00 -22.89
CA GLU A 346 -20.86 -33.16 -23.65
C GLU A 346 -21.73 -34.08 -22.79
N MET A 347 -21.34 -34.33 -21.54
CA MET A 347 -22.15 -35.11 -20.60
C MET A 347 -23.47 -34.41 -20.24
N ARG A 348 -23.47 -33.07 -20.12
CA ARG A 348 -24.69 -32.28 -19.86
C ARG A 348 -25.66 -32.28 -21.05
N LYS A 349 -25.17 -32.20 -22.29
CA LYS A 349 -26.03 -32.30 -23.49
C LYS A 349 -26.83 -33.60 -23.53
N ALA A 350 -26.23 -34.70 -23.05
CA ALA A 350 -26.86 -36.01 -23.05
C ALA A 350 -28.03 -36.14 -22.04
N THR A 351 -27.90 -35.46 -20.89
CA THR A 351 -28.76 -35.67 -19.72
C THR A 351 -29.69 -34.50 -19.42
N GLY A 352 -29.41 -33.32 -19.97
CA GLY A 352 -30.26 -32.13 -19.86
C GLY A 352 -30.18 -31.39 -18.52
N GLY A 353 -29.28 -31.79 -17.62
CA GLY A 353 -29.13 -31.21 -16.28
C GLY A 353 -27.69 -31.21 -15.79
N GLU A 354 -27.41 -30.41 -14.74
CA GLU A 354 -26.07 -30.35 -14.12
C GLU A 354 -25.79 -31.52 -13.16
N VAL A 355 -26.83 -32.25 -12.76
CA VAL A 355 -26.77 -33.33 -11.78
C VAL A 355 -27.26 -34.63 -12.40
N LEU A 356 -26.59 -35.73 -12.08
CA LEU A 356 -26.96 -37.09 -12.46
C LEU A 356 -27.51 -37.81 -11.23
N GLU A 357 -28.76 -38.22 -11.29
CA GLU A 357 -29.50 -38.83 -10.17
C GLU A 357 -29.76 -40.33 -10.38
N THR A 358 -29.67 -40.83 -11.62
CA THR A 358 -29.90 -42.24 -11.95
C THR A 358 -28.73 -42.86 -12.69
N ALA A 359 -28.54 -44.17 -12.54
CA ALA A 359 -27.52 -44.92 -13.28
C ALA A 359 -27.72 -44.81 -14.80
N GLU A 360 -28.97 -44.74 -15.26
CA GLU A 360 -29.32 -44.54 -16.67
C GLU A 360 -28.82 -43.20 -17.22
N GLN A 361 -28.90 -42.13 -16.42
CA GLN A 361 -28.36 -40.82 -16.80
C GLN A 361 -26.82 -40.86 -16.89
N VAL A 362 -26.15 -41.60 -15.99
CA VAL A 362 -24.70 -41.80 -16.04
C VAL A 362 -24.28 -42.53 -17.31
N GLU A 363 -24.90 -43.67 -17.62
CA GLU A 363 -24.57 -44.44 -18.83
C GLU A 363 -24.82 -43.63 -20.10
N LYS A 364 -25.96 -42.94 -20.18
CA LYS A 364 -26.28 -42.07 -21.34
C LYS A 364 -25.25 -40.95 -21.53
N ALA A 365 -24.79 -40.33 -20.44
CA ALA A 365 -23.75 -39.31 -20.49
C ALA A 365 -22.41 -39.86 -20.99
N LEU A 366 -22.00 -41.04 -20.51
CA LEU A 366 -20.77 -41.70 -20.91
C LEU A 366 -20.81 -42.18 -22.37
N ASP A 367 -21.93 -42.74 -22.82
CA ASP A 367 -22.09 -43.19 -24.21
C ASP A 367 -22.04 -42.03 -25.20
N THR A 368 -22.67 -40.90 -24.86
CA THR A 368 -22.63 -39.69 -25.71
C THR A 368 -21.21 -39.13 -25.79
N LEU A 369 -20.51 -39.05 -24.66
CA LEU A 369 -19.11 -38.64 -24.63
C LEU A 369 -18.25 -39.60 -25.46
N ARG A 370 -18.42 -40.92 -25.29
CA ARG A 370 -17.69 -41.95 -26.04
C ARG A 370 -17.90 -41.78 -27.55
N ALA A 371 -19.14 -41.61 -28.00
CA ALA A 371 -19.45 -41.43 -29.41
C ALA A 371 -18.78 -40.16 -29.98
N ALA A 372 -18.82 -39.04 -29.25
CA ALA A 372 -18.16 -37.80 -29.68
C ALA A 372 -16.64 -37.96 -29.79
N LEU A 373 -16.00 -38.65 -28.84
CA LEU A 373 -14.56 -38.91 -28.87
C LEU A 373 -14.20 -39.86 -30.02
N LEU A 374 -14.94 -40.95 -30.23
CA LEU A 374 -14.66 -41.90 -31.30
C LEU A 374 -14.79 -41.27 -32.68
N ALA A 375 -15.82 -40.46 -32.91
CA ALA A 375 -16.03 -39.79 -34.20
C ALA A 375 -14.82 -38.90 -34.60
N ALA A 376 -14.24 -38.16 -33.64
CA ALA A 376 -13.07 -37.33 -33.90
C ALA A 376 -11.79 -38.15 -34.16
N ILE A 377 -11.63 -39.30 -33.49
CA ILE A 377 -10.49 -40.21 -33.73
C ILE A 377 -10.63 -40.94 -35.08
N GLU A 378 -11.83 -41.39 -35.43
CA GLU A 378 -12.14 -42.05 -36.71
C GLU A 378 -11.94 -41.11 -37.90
N ALA A 379 -12.19 -39.80 -37.71
CA ALA A 379 -11.85 -38.76 -38.69
C ALA A 379 -10.33 -38.54 -38.86
N GLY A 380 -9.50 -39.28 -38.12
CA GLY A 380 -8.04 -39.17 -38.15
C GLY A 380 -7.48 -37.98 -37.36
N ASP A 381 -8.32 -37.26 -36.62
CA ASP A 381 -7.93 -36.09 -35.85
C ASP A 381 -7.53 -36.47 -34.40
N ARG A 382 -7.13 -35.46 -33.61
CA ARG A 382 -6.74 -35.59 -32.20
C ARG A 382 -7.76 -34.86 -31.32
N ILE A 383 -7.81 -35.22 -30.04
CA ILE A 383 -8.73 -34.60 -29.08
C ILE A 383 -7.94 -34.00 -27.93
N ARG A 384 -8.34 -32.79 -27.51
CA ARG A 384 -7.94 -32.21 -26.23
C ARG A 384 -9.16 -32.09 -25.33
N LEU A 385 -9.08 -32.70 -24.15
CA LEU A 385 -10.10 -32.58 -23.11
C LEU A 385 -9.90 -31.28 -22.34
N GLN A 386 -10.98 -30.54 -22.06
CA GLN A 386 -10.95 -29.24 -21.38
C GLN A 386 -11.62 -29.21 -20.01
#